data_AF-A0A2V9HET1-F1
#
_entry.id   AF-A0A2V9HET1-F1
#
_cell.length_a   1.000
_cell.length_b   1.000
_cell.length_c   1.000
_cell.angle_alpha   90.00
_cell.angle_beta   90.00
_cell.angle_gamma   90.00
#
_symmetry.space_group_name_H-M   'P 1'
#
loop_
_entity.id
_entity.type
_entity.pdbx_description
1 polymer ?
#
loop_
_entity_poly.entity_id
_entity_poly.type
_entity_poly.pdbx_seq_one_letter_code
_entity_poly.pdbx_strand_id
1 'polypeptide(L)' 'MAIGLTDKFPHTNPLTVRFTDMHKWITELPGFSGDPAASNETKLEAIQMAWNEEFQDRKS' A
#
# COMPACT_ATOMS: atom_id res chain seq x y z
N MET A 1 2.11 12.28 1.19
CA MET A 1 1.47 11.95 2.49
C MET A 1 1.45 10.44 2.60
N ALA A 2 2.21 9.92 3.55
CA ALA A 2 2.74 8.57 3.50
C ALA A 2 1.65 7.51 3.71
N ILE A 3 1.47 6.66 2.69
CA ILE A 3 0.92 5.33 2.87
C ILE A 3 1.91 4.62 3.80
N GLY A 4 1.54 4.40 5.07
CA GLY A 4 2.44 3.81 6.09
C GLY A 4 3.08 2.47 5.71
N LEU A 5 2.65 1.85 4.59
CA LEU A 5 3.29 0.70 3.97
C LEU A 5 4.73 0.97 3.53
N THR A 6 5.04 2.12 2.93
CA THR A 6 6.41 2.40 2.45
C THR A 6 7.41 2.51 3.60
N ASP A 7 6.95 2.96 4.77
CA ASP A 7 7.76 3.04 5.99
C ASP A 7 7.94 1.67 6.65
N LYS A 8 6.85 0.89 6.75
CA LYS A 8 6.85 -0.45 7.35
C LYS A 8 7.56 -1.49 6.48
N PHE A 9 7.50 -1.32 5.16
CA PHE A 9 8.00 -2.24 4.15
C PHE A 9 8.84 -1.50 3.09
N PRO A 10 9.99 -0.91 3.47
CA PRO A 10 10.80 -0.08 2.57
C PRO A 10 11.46 -0.87 1.45
N HIS A 11 11.59 -2.20 1.59
CA HIS A 11 12.23 -3.08 0.61
C HIS A 11 11.23 -3.98 -0.14
N THR A 12 9.94 -3.86 0.17
CA THR A 12 8.91 -4.66 -0.50
C THR A 12 8.45 -3.94 -1.75
N ASN A 13 8.49 -4.64 -2.88
CA ASN A 13 8.03 -4.07 -4.13
C ASN A 13 6.49 -4.14 -4.22
N PRO A 14 5.76 -3.00 -4.16
CA PRO A 14 4.30 -2.97 -4.25
C PRO A 14 3.73 -3.70 -5.46
N LEU A 15 4.39 -3.66 -6.62
CA LEU A 15 3.93 -4.33 -7.84
C LEU A 15 3.98 -5.86 -7.75
N THR A 16 4.77 -6.40 -6.83
CA THR A 16 4.85 -7.85 -6.56
C THR A 16 3.87 -8.31 -5.50
N VAL A 17 3.22 -7.38 -4.80
CA VAL A 17 2.28 -7.67 -3.72
C VAL A 17 0.91 -7.92 -4.32
N ARG A 18 0.27 -9.03 -3.94
CA ARG A 18 -1.11 -9.31 -4.33
C ARG A 18 -2.06 -8.36 -3.59
N PHE A 19 -3.14 -7.96 -4.26
CA PHE A 19 -4.16 -7.09 -3.67
C PHE A 19 -4.74 -7.62 -2.35
N THR A 20 -4.91 -8.93 -2.21
CA THR A 20 -5.37 -9.54 -0.95
C THR A 20 -4.38 -9.37 0.19
N ASP A 21 -3.08 -9.54 -0.06
CA ASP A 21 -2.02 -9.36 0.94
C ASP A 21 -1.84 -7.87 1.27
N MET A 22 -1.83 -7.01 0.25
CA MET A 22 -1.75 -5.56 0.42
C MET A 22 -2.93 -5.04 1.23
N HIS A 23 -4.15 -5.48 0.92
CA HIS A 23 -5.36 -5.13 1.66
C HIS A 23 -5.22 -5.49 3.14
N LYS A 24 -4.76 -6.71 3.43
CA LYS A 24 -4.50 -7.14 4.81
C LYS A 24 -3.50 -6.22 5.51
N TRP A 25 -2.37 -5.91 4.87
CA TRP A 25 -1.37 -5.01 5.46
C TRP A 25 -1.90 -3.62 5.72
N ILE A 26 -2.72 -3.08 4.81
CA ILE A 26 -3.40 -1.78 4.97
C ILE A 26 -4.31 -1.82 6.19
N THR A 27 -5.13 -2.87 6.34
CA THR A 27 -6.04 -3.01 7.49
C THR A 27 -5.30 -3.19 8.83
N GLU A 28 -4.08 -3.71 8.79
CA GLU A 28 -3.21 -3.89 9.96
C GLU A 28 -2.30 -2.67 10.22
N LEU A 29 -2.42 -1.58 9.45
CA LEU A 29 -1.63 -0.37 9.69
C LEU A 29 -2.19 0.42 10.90
N PRO A 30 -1.34 0.78 11.87
CA PRO A 30 -1.74 1.68 12.95
C PRO A 30 -2.06 3.05 12.36
N GLY A 31 -3.34 3.44 12.40
CA GLY A 31 -3.85 4.69 11.82
C GLY A 31 -4.67 4.50 10.54
N PHE A 32 -4.82 3.28 10.02
CA PHE A 32 -5.78 3.02 8.95
C PHE A 32 -7.20 3.22 9.47
N SER A 33 -7.91 4.21 8.91
CA SER A 33 -9.31 4.51 9.20
C SER A 33 -10.23 4.17 8.02
N GLY A 34 -9.74 3.45 7.02
CA GLY A 34 -10.54 3.02 5.88
C GLY A 34 -11.38 1.79 6.23
N ASP A 35 -12.50 1.62 5.52
CA ASP A 35 -13.34 0.44 5.68
C ASP A 35 -12.78 -0.74 4.83
N PRO A 36 -12.45 -1.89 5.44
CA PRO A 36 -11.91 -3.05 4.73
C PRO A 36 -12.86 -3.60 3.67
N ALA A 37 -14.18 -3.50 3.89
CA ALA A 37 -15.19 -4.00 2.97
C ALA A 37 -15.45 -3.02 1.81
N ALA A 38 -15.03 -1.76 1.94
CA ALA A 38 -15.12 -0.75 0.89
C ALA A 38 -13.91 -0.72 -0.06
N SER A 39 -12.96 -1.65 0.10
CA SER A 39 -11.80 -1.81 -0.77
C SER A 39 -12.21 -2.47 -2.09
N ASN A 40 -12.07 -1.74 -3.19
CA ASN A 40 -12.29 -2.23 -4.55
C ASN A 40 -10.98 -2.19 -5.36
N GLU A 41 -10.93 -2.90 -6.49
CA GLU A 41 -9.71 -3.07 -7.30
C GLU A 41 -9.09 -1.73 -7.68
N THR A 42 -9.88 -0.73 -8.06
CA THR A 42 -9.39 0.62 -8.39
C THR A 42 -8.73 1.34 -7.21
N LYS A 43 -9.26 1.20 -5.99
CA LYS A 43 -8.62 1.79 -4.79
C LYS A 43 -7.31 1.09 -4.48
N LEU A 44 -7.28 -0.25 -4.55
CA LEU A 44 -6.08 -1.03 -4.31
C LEU A 44 -5.01 -0.71 -5.36
N GLU A 45 -5.40 -0.59 -6.63
CA GLU A 45 -4.51 -0.15 -7.71
C GLU A 45 -3.95 1.25 -7.45
N ALA A 46 -4.78 2.23 -7.05
CA ALA A 46 -4.31 3.57 -6.72
C ALA A 46 -3.31 3.57 -5.55
N ILE A 47 -3.57 2.77 -4.51
CA ILE A 47 -2.65 2.61 -3.37
C ILE A 47 -1.35 1.92 -3.81
N GLN A 48 -1.43 0.89 -4.65
CA GLN A 48 -0.27 0.19 -5.19
C GLN A 48 0.59 1.12 -6.05
N MET A 49 -0.04 1.97 -6.88
CA MET A 49 0.65 2.94 -7.72
C MET A 49 1.33 4.04 -6.91
N ALA A 50 0.62 4.63 -5.94
CA ALA A 50 1.19 5.64 -5.05
C ALA A 50 2.33 5.07 -4.19
N TRP A 51 2.18 3.83 -3.70
CA TRP A 51 3.26 3.15 -3.00
C TRP A 51 4.45 2.87 -3.93
N ASN A 52 4.21 2.43 -5.18
CA ASN A 52 5.28 2.19 -6.14
C ASN A 52 6.04 3.46 -6.49
N GLU A 53 5.35 4.58 -6.74
CA GLU A 53 5.98 5.87 -7.00
C GLU A 53 6.94 6.27 -5.86
N GLU A 54 6.47 6.21 -4.61
CA GLU A 54 7.29 6.50 -3.43
C GLU A 54 8.44 5.49 -3.23
N PHE A 55 8.23 4.21 -3.56
CA PHE A 55 9.26 3.19 -3.50
C PHE A 55 10.37 3.42 -4.54
N GLN A 56 10.01 3.84 -5.75
CA GLN A 56 10.98 4.19 -6.80
C GLN A 56 11.73 5.47 -6.44
N ASP A 57 11.03 6.50 -5.95
CA ASP A 57 11.64 7.76 -5.49
C ASP A 57 12.68 7.53 -4.40
N ARG A 58 12.35 6.71 -3.38
CA ARG A 58 13.28 6.33 -2.30
C ARG A 58 14.48 5.50 -2.76
N LYS A 59 14.38 4.82 -3.89
CA LYS A 59 15.47 4.01 -4.47
C LYS A 59 16.42 4.84 -5.35
N SER A 60 16.07 6.08 -5.66
CA SER A 60 16.85 6.97 -6.52
C SER A 60 17.89 7.81 -5.76
#